data_AF-A0A7V9THD2-F1
#
_entry.id   AF-A0A7V9THD2-F1
#
_cell.length_a   1.000
_cell.length_b   1.000
_cell.length_c   1.000
_cell.angle_alpha   90.00
_cell.angle_beta   90.00
_cell.angle_gamma   90.00
#
_symmetry.space_group_name_H-M   'P 1'
#
loop_
_entity.id
_entity.type
_entity.pdbx_description
1 polymer ?
#
loop_
_entity_poly.entity_id
_entity_poly.type
_entity_poly.pdbx_seq_one_letter_code
_entity_poly.pdbx_strand_id
1 'polypeptide(L)'
;DSADLLSSLCATATCLITPADLRAYRADDRRLIGLFAENQMTAAGSRSPTLPEMTGVALAHLGTNPQGFVLMVEGSQPDWRGHDNAPLSDVTREMLDFDQAISVGLDFARRNPETLVLVVADHESGGLSIVEEGGVPVARYTTGGHSGEMTPHFATGPGSDRFSGIRDNDEIGRILLEIVSRR
;
A
#
# COMPACT_ATOMS: atom_id res chain seq x y z
N ASP A 1 4.88 -29.16 -6.88
CA ASP A 1 4.87 -29.72 -8.25
C ASP A 1 6.17 -29.24 -8.95
N SER A 2 6.32 -29.43 -10.26
CA SER A 2 7.54 -29.04 -11.01
C SER A 2 7.31 -27.86 -11.96
N ALA A 3 6.27 -27.05 -11.73
CA ALA A 3 5.90 -25.95 -12.62
C ALA A 3 6.79 -24.73 -12.37
N ASP A 4 7.41 -24.20 -13.43
CA ASP A 4 8.11 -22.91 -13.39
C ASP A 4 7.15 -21.79 -13.78
N LEU A 5 6.52 -21.22 -12.76
CA LEU A 5 5.58 -20.11 -12.92
C LEU A 5 6.29 -18.81 -13.32
N LEU A 6 7.53 -18.59 -12.87
CA LEU A 6 8.26 -17.37 -13.17
C LEU A 6 8.55 -17.27 -14.67
N SER A 7 9.11 -18.32 -15.26
CA SER A 7 9.36 -18.38 -16.71
C SER A 7 8.06 -18.22 -17.51
N SER A 8 6.98 -18.86 -17.05
CA SER A 8 5.66 -18.76 -17.70
C SER A 8 5.10 -17.33 -17.67
N LEU A 9 5.26 -16.64 -16.54
CA LEU A 9 4.84 -15.25 -16.38
C LEU A 9 5.68 -14.30 -17.25
N CYS A 10 7.01 -14.44 -17.21
CA CYS A 10 7.92 -13.57 -17.97
C CYS A 10 7.86 -13.78 -19.49
N ALA A 11 7.35 -14.92 -19.96
CA ALA A 11 7.04 -15.11 -21.37
C ALA A 11 5.91 -14.17 -21.86
N THR A 12 5.00 -13.75 -20.98
CA THR A 12 3.80 -12.97 -21.33
C THR A 12 3.81 -11.54 -20.79
N ALA A 13 4.69 -11.24 -19.85
CA ALA A 13 4.82 -9.94 -19.19
C ALA A 13 6.25 -9.37 -19.31
N THR A 14 6.40 -8.07 -19.12
CA THR A 14 7.67 -7.45 -18.76
C THR A 14 7.94 -7.77 -17.28
N CYS A 15 9.07 -8.43 -17.01
CA CYS A 15 9.46 -8.85 -15.66
C CYS A 15 10.56 -7.95 -15.10
N LEU A 16 10.34 -7.47 -13.87
CA LEU A 16 11.29 -6.70 -13.07
C LEU A 16 11.68 -7.55 -11.86
N ILE A 17 12.87 -8.15 -11.89
CA ILE A 17 13.31 -9.10 -10.85
C ILE A 17 14.37 -8.49 -9.92
N THR A 18 14.86 -7.30 -10.25
CA THR A 18 15.78 -6.54 -9.41
C THR A 18 15.30 -5.10 -9.21
N PRO A 19 15.77 -4.41 -8.14
CA PRO A 19 15.53 -2.97 -7.99
C PRO A 19 16.11 -2.14 -9.15
N ALA A 20 17.14 -2.63 -9.83
CA ALA A 20 17.73 -1.96 -10.99
C ALA A 20 16.79 -2.04 -12.20
N ASP A 21 16.16 -3.20 -12.43
CA ASP A 21 15.16 -3.36 -13.50
C ASP A 21 14.02 -2.38 -13.31
N LEU A 22 13.51 -2.24 -12.08
CA LEU A 22 12.44 -1.29 -11.77
C LEU A 22 12.82 0.15 -12.08
N ARG A 23 14.03 0.59 -11.71
CA ARG A 23 14.50 1.97 -12.01
C ARG A 23 14.78 2.20 -13.49
N ALA A 24 15.18 1.16 -14.21
CA ALA A 24 15.42 1.20 -15.65
C ALA A 24 14.12 1.12 -16.46
N TYR A 25 13.05 0.59 -15.87
CA TYR A 25 11.77 0.38 -16.56
C TYR A 25 11.19 1.68 -17.12
N ARG A 26 10.57 1.56 -18.29
CA ARG A 26 9.77 2.59 -18.96
C ARG A 26 8.47 1.95 -19.39
N ALA A 27 7.37 2.67 -19.21
CA ALA A 27 6.04 2.16 -19.51
C ALA A 27 5.96 1.61 -20.95
N ASP A 28 5.40 0.42 -21.09
CA ASP A 28 5.12 -0.29 -22.33
C ASP A 28 3.70 -0.87 -22.31
N ASP A 29 3.25 -1.46 -23.42
CA ASP A 29 1.90 -2.01 -23.54
C ASP A 29 1.78 -3.46 -23.00
N ARG A 30 2.86 -4.02 -22.45
CA ARG A 30 2.88 -5.39 -21.91
C ARG A 30 2.40 -5.38 -20.46
N ARG A 31 1.88 -6.51 -19.99
CA ARG A 31 1.65 -6.68 -18.54
C ARG A 31 2.97 -6.52 -17.79
N LEU A 32 2.94 -5.95 -16.60
CA LEU A 32 4.12 -5.76 -15.76
C LEU A 32 4.07 -6.69 -14.54
N ILE A 33 5.19 -7.35 -14.23
CA ILE A 33 5.35 -8.19 -13.04
C ILE A 33 6.65 -7.79 -12.33
N GLY A 34 6.55 -7.45 -11.04
CA GLY A 34 7.70 -7.14 -10.18
C GLY A 34 7.82 -8.17 -9.07
N LEU A 35 8.98 -8.81 -8.93
CA LEU A 35 9.27 -9.78 -7.87
C LEU A 35 10.67 -9.47 -7.31
N PHE A 36 10.71 -8.83 -6.14
CA PHE A 36 11.96 -8.24 -5.62
C PHE A 36 12.54 -8.98 -4.40
N ALA A 37 11.89 -10.04 -3.95
CA ALA A 37 12.36 -10.91 -2.87
C ALA A 37 11.79 -12.33 -3.05
N GLU A 38 12.46 -13.34 -2.49
CA GLU A 38 11.97 -14.73 -2.52
C GLU A 38 10.72 -14.92 -1.66
N ASN A 39 10.64 -14.20 -0.54
CA ASN A 39 9.49 -14.15 0.35
C ASN A 39 9.05 -12.68 0.50
N GLN A 40 9.08 -12.15 1.72
CA GLN A 40 8.87 -10.74 1.99
C GLN A 40 10.05 -9.89 1.55
N MET A 41 9.74 -8.65 1.17
CA MET A 41 10.77 -7.61 1.06
C MET A 41 11.29 -7.24 2.46
N THR A 42 12.48 -6.67 2.50
CA THR A 42 13.07 -6.16 3.74
C THR A 42 12.23 -5.02 4.34
N ALA A 43 12.44 -4.77 5.64
CA ALA A 43 11.79 -3.69 6.38
C ALA A 43 12.10 -2.31 5.80
N ALA A 44 11.22 -1.35 6.05
CA ALA A 44 11.44 0.06 5.73
C ALA A 44 12.80 0.54 6.30
N GLY A 45 13.52 1.31 5.48
CA GLY A 45 14.91 1.72 5.74
C GLY A 45 15.98 0.82 5.11
N SER A 46 15.66 -0.44 4.80
CA SER A 46 16.51 -1.33 3.99
C SER A 46 15.77 -1.92 2.78
N ARG A 47 14.49 -1.59 2.62
CA ARG A 47 13.63 -1.98 1.49
C ARG A 47 14.17 -1.41 0.17
N SER A 48 14.32 -2.26 -0.83
CA SER A 48 14.71 -1.86 -2.18
C SER A 48 14.09 -2.83 -3.19
N PRO A 49 13.30 -2.36 -4.18
CA PRO A 49 12.81 -0.99 -4.31
C PRO A 49 11.89 -0.59 -3.15
N THR A 50 11.77 0.69 -2.85
CA THR A 50 10.88 1.18 -1.78
C THR A 50 9.41 1.12 -2.23
N LEU A 51 8.47 1.15 -1.28
CA LEU A 51 7.04 1.21 -1.62
C LEU A 51 6.67 2.43 -2.50
N PRO A 52 7.18 3.66 -2.23
CA PRO A 52 6.95 4.79 -3.13
C PRO A 52 7.56 4.61 -4.53
N GLU A 53 8.72 3.94 -4.67
CA GLU A 53 9.29 3.63 -5.99
C GLU A 53 8.39 2.69 -6.79
N MET A 54 7.92 1.61 -6.16
CA MET A 54 6.99 0.67 -6.79
C MET A 54 5.68 1.33 -7.16
N THR A 55 5.13 2.17 -6.28
CA THR A 55 3.91 2.95 -6.51
C THR A 55 4.06 3.88 -7.71
N GLY A 56 5.18 4.60 -7.80
CA GLY A 56 5.46 5.50 -8.92
C GLY A 56 5.55 4.77 -10.26
N VAL A 57 6.21 3.61 -10.29
CA VAL A 57 6.30 2.78 -11.50
C VAL A 57 4.95 2.19 -11.89
N ALA A 58 4.17 1.71 -10.93
CA ALA A 58 2.82 1.20 -11.19
C ALA A 58 1.91 2.28 -11.77
N LEU A 59 1.92 3.50 -11.22
CA LEU A 59 1.15 4.63 -11.72
C LEU A 59 1.62 5.09 -13.11
N ALA A 60 2.93 5.10 -13.36
CA ALA A 60 3.48 5.44 -14.67
C ALA A 60 3.08 4.41 -15.75
N HIS A 61 2.99 3.13 -15.37
CA HIS A 61 2.56 2.05 -16.25
C HIS A 61 1.04 2.09 -16.49
N LEU A 62 0.24 2.08 -15.43
CA LEU A 62 -1.23 2.01 -15.51
C LEU A 62 -1.86 3.30 -16.03
N GLY A 63 -1.24 4.44 -15.79
CA GLY A 63 -1.72 5.76 -16.22
C GLY A 63 -1.72 5.97 -17.74
N THR A 64 -1.11 5.07 -18.52
CA THR A 64 -1.19 5.10 -19.99
C THR A 64 -2.50 4.51 -20.53
N ASN A 65 -3.27 3.79 -19.72
CA ASN A 65 -4.50 3.15 -20.16
C ASN A 65 -5.65 4.17 -20.28
N PRO A 66 -6.17 4.44 -21.48
CA PRO A 66 -7.25 5.41 -21.66
C PRO A 66 -8.59 4.97 -21.04
N GLN A 67 -8.74 3.69 -20.68
CA GLN A 67 -9.94 3.20 -19.97
C GLN A 67 -9.86 3.37 -18.45
N GLY A 68 -8.78 3.97 -17.95
CA GLY A 68 -8.50 4.07 -16.52
C GLY A 68 -7.94 2.78 -15.92
N PHE A 69 -7.77 2.77 -14.60
CA PHE A 69 -7.19 1.66 -13.86
C PHE A 69 -7.70 1.61 -12.42
N VAL A 70 -7.46 0.47 -11.77
CA VAL A 70 -7.53 0.34 -10.31
C VAL A 70 -6.15 -0.08 -9.84
N LEU A 71 -5.65 0.59 -8.80
CA LEU A 71 -4.37 0.27 -8.16
C LEU A 71 -4.60 0.12 -6.66
N MET A 72 -4.14 -1.00 -6.10
CA MET A 72 -4.06 -1.23 -4.66
C MET A 72 -2.58 -1.24 -4.27
N VAL A 73 -2.23 -0.42 -3.28
CA VAL A 73 -0.89 -0.35 -2.71
C VAL A 73 -0.99 -0.70 -1.24
N GLU A 74 -0.20 -1.67 -0.79
CA GLU A 74 -0.20 -2.17 0.58
C GLU A 74 1.15 -1.90 1.23
N GLY A 75 1.14 -1.14 2.34
CA GLY A 75 2.24 -1.16 3.30
C GLY A 75 1.99 -2.27 4.29
N SER A 76 2.51 -3.48 4.05
CA SER A 76 2.14 -4.69 4.80
C SER A 76 2.86 -4.86 6.14
N GLN A 77 4.04 -4.27 6.29
CA GLN A 77 4.88 -4.50 7.47
C GLN A 77 4.56 -3.69 8.74
N PRO A 78 3.75 -2.61 8.76
CA PRO A 78 3.20 -2.07 10.01
C PRO A 78 2.51 -3.13 10.86
N ASP A 79 1.73 -4.03 10.24
CA ASP A 79 1.07 -5.16 10.89
C ASP A 79 2.09 -6.08 11.60
N TRP A 80 3.16 -6.43 10.90
CA TRP A 80 4.20 -7.30 11.44
C TRP A 80 4.91 -6.64 12.63
N ARG A 81 5.16 -5.32 12.56
CA ARG A 81 5.72 -4.57 13.70
C ARG A 81 4.76 -4.52 14.88
N GLY A 82 3.45 -4.48 14.61
CA GLY A 82 2.41 -4.62 15.62
C GLY A 82 2.44 -5.99 16.29
N HIS A 83 2.45 -7.08 15.52
CA HIS A 83 2.55 -8.44 16.04
C HIS A 83 3.81 -8.69 16.88
N ASP A 84 4.95 -8.16 16.43
CA ASP A 84 6.24 -8.29 17.12
C ASP A 84 6.35 -7.42 18.38
N ASN A 85 5.39 -6.52 18.64
CA ASN A 85 5.50 -5.46 19.64
C ASN A 85 6.83 -4.69 19.51
N ALA A 86 7.19 -4.38 18.26
CA ALA A 86 8.48 -3.83 17.90
C ALA A 86 8.70 -2.44 18.53
N PRO A 87 9.94 -1.95 18.60
CA PRO A 87 10.19 -0.56 19.00
C PRO A 87 9.38 0.41 18.14
N LEU A 88 8.87 1.50 18.74
CA LEU A 88 8.07 2.51 18.02
C LEU A 88 8.77 3.06 16.78
N SER A 89 10.11 3.12 16.78
CA SER A 89 10.89 3.54 15.62
C SER A 89 10.67 2.66 14.38
N ASP A 90 10.40 1.38 14.58
CA ASP A 90 10.26 0.42 13.49
C ASP A 90 8.86 0.51 12.88
N VAL A 91 7.82 0.62 13.72
CA VAL A 91 6.45 0.95 13.27
C VAL A 91 6.46 2.29 12.53
N THR A 92 7.09 3.31 13.10
CA THR A 92 7.18 4.65 12.51
C THR A 92 7.84 4.61 11.13
N ARG A 93 8.93 3.82 10.95
CA ARG A 93 9.59 3.70 9.65
C ARG A 93 8.68 3.07 8.59
N GLU A 94 7.93 2.03 8.93
CA GLU A 94 6.97 1.41 8.00
C GLU A 94 5.85 2.39 7.64
N MET A 95 5.31 3.11 8.63
CA MET A 95 4.30 4.15 8.39
C MET A 95 4.82 5.30 7.52
N LEU A 96 6.09 5.71 7.68
CA LEU A 96 6.72 6.72 6.83
C LEU A 96 6.95 6.23 5.39
N ASP A 97 7.31 4.97 5.18
CA ASP A 97 7.41 4.39 3.82
C ASP A 97 6.04 4.35 3.13
N PHE A 98 4.98 4.03 3.88
CA PHE A 98 3.60 4.08 3.39
C PHE A 98 3.10 5.52 3.13
N ASP A 99 3.40 6.47 4.01
CA ASP A 99 3.09 7.90 3.82
C ASP A 99 3.74 8.47 2.55
N GLN A 100 4.97 8.06 2.25
CA GLN A 100 5.63 8.44 1.00
C GLN A 100 4.93 7.84 -0.22
N ALA A 101 4.44 6.59 -0.14
CA ALA A 101 3.64 6.00 -1.21
C ALA A 101 2.29 6.71 -1.41
N ILE A 102 1.62 7.11 -0.31
CA ILE A 102 0.42 7.95 -0.34
C ILE A 102 0.73 9.28 -1.03
N SER A 103 1.85 9.92 -0.69
CA SER A 103 2.29 11.17 -1.30
C SER A 103 2.46 11.04 -2.83
N VAL A 104 3.05 9.94 -3.30
CA VAL A 104 3.16 9.65 -4.74
C VAL A 104 1.77 9.51 -5.39
N GLY A 105 0.83 8.83 -4.75
CA GLY A 105 -0.56 8.71 -5.21
C GLY A 105 -1.29 10.06 -5.27
N LEU A 106 -1.12 10.90 -4.24
CA LEU A 106 -1.69 12.25 -4.19
C LEU A 106 -1.09 13.15 -5.28
N ASP A 107 0.21 13.07 -5.53
CA ASP A 107 0.88 13.81 -6.62
C ASP A 107 0.39 13.37 -8.00
N PHE A 108 0.10 12.08 -8.18
CA PHE A 108 -0.54 11.59 -9.38
C PHE A 108 -1.97 12.15 -9.52
N ALA A 109 -2.78 12.10 -8.46
CA ALA A 109 -4.15 12.61 -8.48
C ALA A 109 -4.23 14.13 -8.75
N ARG A 110 -3.28 14.92 -8.25
CA ARG A 110 -3.18 16.37 -8.56
C ARG A 110 -2.98 16.64 -10.06
N ARG A 111 -2.30 15.74 -10.77
CA ARG A 111 -2.06 15.85 -12.22
C ARG A 111 -3.15 15.16 -13.05
N ASN A 112 -3.92 14.28 -12.43
CA ASN A 112 -4.98 13.48 -13.04
C ASN A 112 -6.26 13.61 -12.19
N PRO A 113 -7.00 14.73 -12.30
CA PRO A 113 -8.07 15.08 -11.35
C PRO A 113 -9.24 14.09 -11.31
N GLU A 114 -9.38 13.22 -12.31
CA GLU A 114 -10.34 12.10 -12.34
C GLU A 114 -9.85 10.88 -11.52
N THR A 115 -9.02 11.10 -10.50
CA THR A 115 -8.46 10.04 -9.64
C THR A 115 -9.06 10.12 -8.24
N LEU A 116 -9.68 9.04 -7.79
CA LEU A 116 -10.01 8.81 -6.38
C LEU A 116 -8.81 8.19 -5.67
N VAL A 117 -8.35 8.79 -4.58
CA VAL A 117 -7.40 8.19 -3.65
C VAL A 117 -8.15 7.83 -2.37
N LEU A 118 -8.07 6.56 -1.97
CA LEU A 118 -8.65 6.02 -0.75
C LEU A 118 -7.52 5.35 0.07
N VAL A 119 -7.39 5.73 1.34
CA VAL A 119 -6.45 5.15 2.29
C VAL A 119 -7.28 4.52 3.41
N VAL A 120 -7.07 3.23 3.64
CA VAL A 120 -7.75 2.43 4.67
C VAL A 120 -6.72 1.56 5.40
N ALA A 121 -7.11 1.03 6.55
CA ALA A 121 -6.47 -0.14 7.14
C ALA A 121 -7.47 -1.29 7.21
N ASP A 122 -6.98 -2.52 7.11
CA ASP A 122 -7.75 -3.75 7.25
C ASP A 122 -8.12 -4.04 8.72
N HIS A 123 -7.19 -3.79 9.64
CA HIS A 123 -7.38 -3.80 11.10
C HIS A 123 -6.24 -3.07 11.83
N GLU A 124 -6.35 -2.98 13.17
CA GLU A 124 -5.23 -2.57 14.04
C GLU A 124 -4.50 -3.81 14.56
N SER A 125 -3.18 -3.69 14.77
CA SER A 125 -2.31 -4.77 15.24
C SER A 125 -1.42 -4.33 16.40
N GLY A 126 -1.47 -5.11 17.49
CA GLY A 126 -0.66 -4.92 18.69
C GLY A 126 -1.34 -4.12 19.82
N GLY A 127 -2.45 -3.43 19.55
CA GLY A 127 -3.08 -2.52 20.50
C GLY A 127 -2.12 -1.42 20.93
N LEU A 128 -1.42 -0.83 19.96
CA LEU A 128 -0.37 0.16 20.21
C LEU A 128 -0.96 1.42 20.82
N SER A 129 -0.47 1.80 22.00
CA SER A 129 -0.85 3.00 22.72
C SER A 129 0.37 3.80 23.16
N ILE A 130 0.26 5.13 23.14
CA ILE A 130 1.25 6.02 23.75
C ILE A 130 0.77 6.37 25.15
N VAL A 131 1.57 6.02 26.15
CA VAL A 131 1.30 6.31 27.58
C VAL A 131 2.41 7.19 28.14
N GLU A 132 2.13 7.90 29.24
CA GLU A 132 3.15 8.66 29.96
C GLU A 132 3.77 7.82 31.07
N GLU A 133 5.09 7.69 31.08
CA GLU A 133 5.84 7.07 32.17
C GLU A 133 6.93 8.03 32.66
N GLY A 134 6.77 8.54 33.88
CA GLY A 134 7.73 9.48 34.48
C GLY A 134 7.88 10.79 33.70
N GLY A 135 6.80 11.29 33.08
CA GLY A 135 6.81 12.50 32.25
C GLY A 135 7.33 12.30 30.82
N VAL A 136 7.58 11.05 30.40
CA VAL A 136 8.05 10.72 29.05
C VAL A 136 6.98 9.91 28.32
N PRO A 137 6.59 10.28 27.09
CA PRO A 137 5.72 9.46 26.26
C PRO A 137 6.43 8.17 25.83
N VAL A 138 5.80 7.02 26.06
CA VAL A 138 6.33 5.70 25.72
C VAL A 138 5.28 4.86 25.01
N ALA A 139 5.69 4.14 23.98
CA ALA A 139 4.85 3.16 23.30
C ALA A 139 4.68 1.89 24.15
N ARG A 140 3.44 1.41 24.23
CA ARG A 140 3.05 0.14 24.86
C ARG A 140 2.10 -0.61 23.95
N TYR A 141 2.12 -1.93 24.07
CA TYR A 141 1.28 -2.86 23.31
C TYR A 141 0.45 -3.68 24.30
N THR A 142 -0.81 -3.94 23.96
CA THR A 142 -1.72 -4.73 24.81
C THR A 142 -1.83 -6.19 24.38
N THR A 143 -1.40 -6.52 23.16
CA THR A 143 -1.48 -7.85 22.57
C THR A 143 -0.36 -8.04 21.55
N GLY A 144 -0.08 -9.27 21.13
CA GLY A 144 0.71 -9.57 19.93
C GLY A 144 -0.17 -10.02 18.76
N GLY A 145 -1.47 -9.75 18.82
CA GLY A 145 -2.45 -10.06 17.77
C GLY A 145 -3.16 -8.80 17.28
N HIS A 146 -4.18 -8.99 16.44
CA HIS A 146 -5.04 -7.88 16.01
C HIS A 146 -5.93 -7.41 17.16
N SER A 147 -6.39 -6.17 17.10
CA SER A 147 -7.40 -5.62 18.01
C SER A 147 -8.68 -5.21 17.28
N GLY A 148 -9.72 -4.91 18.05
CA GLY A 148 -11.00 -4.41 17.55
C GLY A 148 -11.08 -2.89 17.47
N GLU A 149 -9.94 -2.19 17.49
CA GLU A 149 -9.90 -0.73 17.38
C GLU A 149 -10.45 -0.26 16.04
N MET A 150 -11.17 0.86 16.07
CA MET A 150 -11.70 1.48 14.85
C MET A 150 -10.55 2.06 14.03
N THR A 151 -10.41 1.60 12.79
CA THR A 151 -9.41 2.13 11.86
C THR A 151 -9.95 3.37 11.14
N PRO A 152 -9.12 4.40 10.92
CA PRO A 152 -9.52 5.54 10.11
C PRO A 152 -9.47 5.19 8.63
N HIS A 153 -10.36 5.79 7.84
CA HIS A 153 -10.23 5.85 6.39
C HIS A 153 -10.26 7.29 5.90
N PHE A 154 -9.51 7.56 4.83
CA PHE A 154 -9.37 8.87 4.22
C PHE A 154 -9.63 8.76 2.72
N ALA A 155 -10.41 9.69 2.16
CA ALA A 155 -10.69 9.71 0.74
C ALA A 155 -10.57 11.13 0.18
N THR A 156 -10.07 11.25 -1.05
CA THR A 156 -10.02 12.51 -1.81
C THR A 156 -10.15 12.26 -3.30
N GLY A 157 -10.69 13.24 -4.04
CA GLY A 157 -11.02 13.12 -5.46
C GLY A 157 -12.50 12.79 -5.73
N PRO A 158 -12.86 12.49 -6.99
CA PRO A 158 -14.24 12.22 -7.37
C PRO A 158 -14.87 11.05 -6.59
N GLY A 159 -16.05 11.27 -6.01
CA GLY A 159 -16.77 10.27 -5.21
C GLY A 159 -16.26 10.06 -3.79
N SER A 160 -15.30 10.87 -3.32
CA SER A 160 -14.76 10.78 -1.95
C SER A 160 -15.79 11.04 -0.85
N ASP A 161 -16.82 11.84 -1.12
CA ASP A 161 -17.96 12.11 -0.23
C ASP A 161 -18.71 10.84 0.18
N ARG A 162 -18.69 9.82 -0.70
CA ARG A 162 -19.29 8.50 -0.45
C ARG A 162 -18.59 7.73 0.66
N PHE A 163 -17.40 8.13 1.08
CA PHE A 163 -16.63 7.53 2.18
C PHE A 163 -16.69 8.39 3.45
N SER A 164 -17.61 9.34 3.58
CA SER A 164 -17.77 10.08 4.83
C SER A 164 -18.45 9.24 5.94
N GLY A 165 -18.10 9.54 7.20
CA GLY A 165 -18.68 8.91 8.38
C GLY A 165 -18.05 7.57 8.76
N ILE A 166 -18.66 6.88 9.72
CA ILE A 166 -18.29 5.52 10.14
C ILE A 166 -18.85 4.52 9.12
N ARG A 167 -18.04 3.56 8.70
CA ARG A 167 -18.39 2.55 7.69
C ARG A 167 -17.88 1.18 8.09
N ASP A 168 -18.63 0.15 7.72
CA ASP A 168 -18.13 -1.21 7.74
C ASP A 168 -17.23 -1.46 6.52
N ASN A 169 -16.24 -2.35 6.68
CA ASN A 169 -15.24 -2.61 5.63
C ASN A 169 -15.88 -3.14 4.33
N ASP A 170 -16.97 -3.92 4.44
CA ASP A 170 -17.71 -4.41 3.27
C ASP A 170 -18.48 -3.30 2.55
N GLU A 171 -18.93 -2.25 3.24
CA GLU A 171 -19.51 -1.07 2.61
C GLU A 171 -18.49 -0.32 1.77
N ILE A 172 -17.25 -0.15 2.27
CA ILE A 172 -16.14 0.47 1.52
C ILE A 172 -15.91 -0.29 0.20
N GLY A 173 -15.84 -1.63 0.26
CA GLY A 173 -15.66 -2.48 -0.91
C GLY A 173 -16.81 -2.35 -1.92
N ARG A 174 -18.08 -2.32 -1.46
CA ARG A 174 -19.23 -2.13 -2.35
C ARG A 174 -19.21 -0.76 -3.04
N ILE A 175 -18.86 0.29 -2.32
CA ILE A 175 -18.77 1.65 -2.89
C ILE A 175 -17.70 1.69 -3.97
N LEU A 176 -16.53 1.10 -3.73
CA LEU A 176 -15.47 1.01 -4.73
C LEU A 176 -15.94 0.27 -5.98
N LEU A 177 -16.59 -0.88 -5.83
CA LEU A 177 -17.14 -1.65 -6.94
C LEU A 177 -18.15 -0.84 -7.76
N GLU A 178 -19.01 -0.07 -7.10
CA GLU A 178 -19.97 0.80 -7.79
C GLU A 178 -19.29 1.95 -8.54
N ILE A 179 -18.18 2.50 -8.03
CA ILE A 179 -17.42 3.57 -8.69
C ILE A 179 -16.78 3.03 -9.97
N VAL A 180 -16.13 1.86 -9.91
CA VAL A 180 -15.39 1.29 -11.05
C VAL A 180 -16.31 0.64 -12.09
N SER A 181 -17.52 0.23 -11.71
CA SER A 181 -18.47 -0.45 -12.61
C SER A 181 -19.33 0.50 -13.45
N ARG A 182 -19.35 1.79 -13.14
CA ARG A 182 -20.08 2.79 -13.93
C ARG A 182 -19.27 3.15 -15.16
N ARG A 183 -19.48 2.40 -16.24
CA ARG A 183 -19.08 2.75 -17.61
C ARG A 183 -20.26 3.33 -18.38
#